data_AF-A0A2V8Y4V0-F1
#
_entry.id   AF-A0A2V8Y4V0-F1
#
_cell.length_a   1.000
_cell.length_b   1.000
_cell.length_c   1.000
_cell.angle_alpha   90.00
_cell.angle_beta   90.00
_cell.angle_gamma   90.00
#
_symmetry.space_group_name_H-M   'P 1'
#
loop_
_entity.id
_entity.type
_entity.pdbx_description
1 polymer ?
#
loop_
_entity_poly.entity_id
_entity_poly.type
_entity_poly.pdbx_seq_one_letter_code
_entity_poly.pdbx_strand_id
1 'polypeptide(L)'
;MKTLRLILLIVLCAVAPPGSLFAQQNAQLGVNAALRYWSAFAEMQDSAISDQQAKELNAILDGTAPYDDLKYKDLVAANRSAVETMARGTTIPNCDWGVDYALGPHAPVEYVRKALTLGRLNVLYAFHLLQNGDKDAAVHALAVGVLFSHDVANGGTLFATLVAKNLLVTHLRGMEFALHVEQLSASQKSVLQKALSQLGPDALDWQAAVKHEFEVPVSGLDTKASAALAQIASAYESMFNDPSALSRLQRMIASAPQTLSIPNPQRVLAEKQDLVDRLSQVRSLLQ
;
A
#
# COMPACT_ATOMS: atom_id res chain seq x y z
N MET A 1 -61.63 -39.28 -47.80
CA MET A 1 -61.27 -39.65 -46.42
C MET A 1 -59.83 -39.24 -46.16
N LYS A 2 -59.61 -38.42 -45.11
CA LYS A 2 -58.38 -38.31 -44.28
C LYS A 2 -57.07 -37.89 -45.00
N THR A 3 -56.74 -36.58 -44.96
CA THR A 3 -55.79 -35.91 -44.04
C THR A 3 -54.31 -36.08 -44.40
N LEU A 4 -53.64 -34.99 -44.80
CA LEU A 4 -52.54 -34.39 -44.02
C LEU A 4 -52.17 -33.01 -44.60
N ARG A 5 -52.35 -31.95 -43.80
CA ARG A 5 -51.79 -30.62 -44.05
C ARG A 5 -50.38 -30.60 -43.43
N LEU A 6 -49.36 -30.31 -44.21
CA LEU A 6 -48.01 -30.04 -43.70
C LEU A 6 -47.80 -28.53 -43.68
N ILE A 7 -47.74 -27.95 -42.49
CA ILE A 7 -47.38 -26.54 -42.26
C ILE A 7 -45.85 -26.50 -42.11
N LEU A 8 -45.17 -25.83 -43.03
CA LEU A 8 -43.73 -25.62 -42.98
C LEU A 8 -43.46 -24.33 -42.16
N LEU A 9 -43.01 -24.51 -40.92
CA LEU A 9 -42.54 -23.43 -40.04
C LEU A 9 -41.03 -23.23 -40.30
N ILE A 10 -40.66 -22.20 -41.05
CA ILE A 10 -39.26 -21.80 -41.21
C ILE A 10 -38.89 -20.92 -40.01
N VAL A 11 -38.20 -21.51 -39.03
CA VAL A 11 -37.57 -20.78 -37.93
C VAL A 11 -36.28 -20.18 -38.47
N LEU A 12 -36.24 -18.84 -38.57
CA LEU A 12 -35.04 -18.08 -38.90
C LEU A 12 -34.12 -18.06 -37.66
N CYS A 13 -33.13 -18.95 -37.60
CA CYS A 13 -32.06 -18.85 -36.60
C CYS A 13 -31.13 -17.70 -37.00
N ALA A 14 -31.32 -16.53 -36.39
CA ALA A 14 -30.34 -15.45 -36.43
C ALA A 14 -29.08 -15.89 -35.69
N VAL A 15 -28.04 -16.26 -36.43
CA VAL A 15 -26.70 -16.51 -35.90
C VAL A 15 -26.09 -15.15 -35.55
N ALA A 16 -26.22 -14.73 -34.30
CA ALA A 16 -25.44 -13.61 -33.77
C ALA A 16 -23.96 -14.04 -33.72
N PRO A 17 -23.01 -13.22 -34.24
CA PRO A 17 -21.60 -13.55 -34.16
C PRO A 17 -21.14 -13.61 -32.68
N PRO A 18 -20.29 -14.57 -32.29
CA PRO A 18 -19.74 -14.67 -30.94
C PRO A 18 -18.64 -13.61 -30.74
N GLY A 19 -19.03 -12.34 -30.70
CA GLY A 19 -18.12 -11.20 -30.60
C GLY A 19 -18.32 -10.43 -29.31
N SER A 20 -18.20 -11.06 -28.14
CA SER A 20 -18.23 -10.31 -26.86
C SER A 20 -17.43 -10.90 -25.69
N LEU A 21 -16.95 -12.15 -25.77
CA LEU A 21 -16.22 -12.75 -24.64
C LEU A 21 -14.74 -12.30 -24.54
N PHE A 22 -14.10 -11.90 -25.64
CA PHE A 22 -12.69 -11.48 -25.63
C PHE A 22 -12.47 -10.02 -25.17
N ALA A 23 -13.48 -9.16 -25.27
CA ALA A 23 -13.37 -7.76 -24.81
C ALA A 23 -13.46 -7.63 -23.28
N GLN A 24 -14.15 -8.55 -22.63
CA GLN A 24 -14.42 -8.50 -21.18
C GLN A 24 -13.20 -8.92 -20.34
N GLN A 25 -12.33 -9.78 -20.87
CA GLN A 25 -11.04 -10.11 -20.23
C GLN A 25 -10.05 -8.93 -20.26
N ASN A 26 -10.00 -8.18 -21.36
CA ASN A 26 -9.12 -7.00 -21.47
C ASN A 26 -9.55 -5.85 -20.55
N ALA A 27 -10.86 -5.71 -20.29
CA ALA A 27 -11.39 -4.69 -19.38
C ALA A 27 -10.96 -4.92 -17.92
N GLN A 28 -10.67 -6.16 -17.51
CA GLN A 28 -10.25 -6.47 -16.13
C GLN A 28 -8.77 -6.17 -15.88
N LEU A 29 -7.89 -6.34 -16.87
CA LEU A 29 -6.45 -6.08 -16.72
C LEU A 29 -6.13 -4.59 -16.50
N GLY A 30 -6.97 -3.68 -17.01
CA GLY A 30 -6.84 -2.24 -16.80
C GLY A 30 -7.30 -1.74 -15.42
N VAL A 31 -7.92 -2.61 -14.61
CA VAL A 31 -8.46 -2.26 -13.28
C VAL A 31 -7.45 -2.70 -12.21
N ASN A 32 -6.32 -1.99 -12.17
CA ASN A 32 -5.28 -2.18 -11.17
C ASN A 32 -4.73 -0.82 -10.72
N ALA A 33 -4.80 -0.54 -9.42
CA ALA A 33 -4.33 0.69 -8.80
C ALA A 33 -2.84 0.93 -9.08
N ALA A 34 -2.03 -0.13 -9.10
CA ALA A 34 -0.59 -0.03 -9.38
C ALA A 34 -0.30 0.64 -10.73
N LEU A 35 -1.12 0.41 -11.76
CA LEU A 35 -0.95 1.06 -13.07
C LEU A 35 -1.19 2.58 -12.98
N ARG A 36 -2.12 3.02 -12.12
CA ARG A 36 -2.33 4.45 -11.85
C ARG A 36 -1.19 5.03 -11.03
N TYR A 37 -0.67 4.30 -10.06
CA TYR A 37 0.51 4.74 -9.30
C TYR A 37 1.75 4.83 -10.18
N TRP A 38 1.98 3.90 -11.11
CA TRP A 38 3.05 4.02 -12.11
C TRP A 38 2.88 5.25 -12.99
N SER A 39 1.65 5.60 -13.37
CA SER A 39 1.36 6.85 -14.10
C SER A 39 1.72 8.07 -13.24
N ALA A 40 1.30 8.09 -11.97
CA ALA A 40 1.67 9.14 -11.04
C ALA A 40 3.19 9.27 -10.87
N PHE A 41 3.91 8.14 -10.81
CA PHE A 41 5.38 8.13 -10.72
C PHE A 41 6.07 8.68 -11.96
N ALA A 42 5.48 8.52 -13.14
CA ALA A 42 5.99 9.08 -14.39
C ALA A 42 5.67 10.58 -14.53
N GLU A 43 4.60 11.05 -13.89
CA GLU A 43 4.23 12.47 -13.83
C GLU A 43 5.02 13.26 -12.79
N MET A 44 5.66 12.60 -11.81
CA MET A 44 6.55 13.26 -10.85
C MET A 44 7.72 13.90 -11.60
N GLN A 45 7.98 15.18 -11.32
CA GLN A 45 9.19 15.85 -11.79
C GLN A 45 10.42 15.33 -11.05
N ASP A 46 11.58 15.39 -11.70
CA ASP A 46 12.84 14.83 -11.15
C ASP A 46 13.26 15.44 -9.80
N SER A 47 12.79 16.64 -9.46
CA SER A 47 13.03 17.31 -8.19
C SER A 47 12.10 16.88 -7.05
N ALA A 48 11.17 15.95 -7.29
CA ALA A 48 9.99 15.66 -6.46
C ALA A 48 10.19 15.85 -4.95
N ILE A 49 11.11 15.12 -4.29
CA ILE A 49 11.55 15.41 -2.92
C ILE A 49 13.01 14.97 -2.79
N SER A 50 13.89 15.87 -2.32
CA SER A 50 15.26 15.56 -1.93
C SER A 50 15.35 14.94 -0.52
N ASP A 51 16.45 14.25 -0.22
CA ASP A 51 16.72 13.72 1.12
C ASP A 51 16.68 14.81 2.21
N GLN A 52 17.11 16.03 1.88
CA GLN A 52 17.05 17.16 2.79
C GLN A 52 15.60 17.58 3.06
N GLN A 53 14.76 17.69 2.03
CA GLN A 53 13.33 17.99 2.19
C GLN A 53 12.59 16.87 2.92
N ALA A 54 12.98 15.61 2.73
CA ALA A 54 12.42 14.49 3.50
C ALA A 54 12.76 14.59 5.00
N LYS A 55 13.98 14.99 5.35
CA LYS A 55 14.37 15.24 6.76
C LYS A 55 13.61 16.41 7.36
N GLU A 56 13.44 17.47 6.59
CA GLU A 56 12.67 18.65 7.01
C GLU A 56 11.19 18.32 7.23
N LEU A 57 10.58 17.54 6.32
CA LEU A 57 9.22 17.03 6.51
C LEU A 57 9.10 16.22 7.81
N ASN A 58 10.06 15.36 8.13
CA ASN A 58 10.05 14.64 9.40
C ASN A 58 10.12 15.60 10.61
N ALA A 59 10.98 16.62 10.56
CA ALA A 59 11.06 17.63 11.62
C ALA A 59 9.74 18.40 11.81
N ILE A 60 9.04 18.70 10.71
CA ILE A 60 7.71 19.32 10.72
C ILE A 60 6.68 18.39 11.38
N LEU A 61 6.65 17.12 10.97
CA LEU A 61 5.74 16.11 11.51
C LEU A 61 6.00 15.79 12.98
N ASP A 62 7.24 15.91 13.44
CA ASP A 62 7.63 15.76 14.85
C ASP A 62 7.34 17.04 15.67
N GLY A 63 6.87 18.12 15.05
CA GLY A 63 6.60 19.41 15.70
C GLY A 63 7.86 20.20 16.08
N THR A 64 9.03 19.77 15.61
CA THR A 64 10.33 20.40 15.90
C THR A 64 10.69 21.51 14.92
N ALA A 65 9.94 21.65 13.82
CA ALA A 65 10.04 22.73 12.86
C ALA A 65 8.64 23.16 12.38
N PRO A 66 8.41 24.44 12.08
CA PRO A 66 7.16 24.89 11.45
C PRO A 66 7.12 24.51 9.96
N TYR A 67 5.92 24.32 9.43
CA TYR A 67 5.71 24.27 7.98
C TYR A 67 5.86 25.67 7.37
N ASP A 68 6.64 25.79 6.30
CA ASP A 68 6.85 27.03 5.53
C ASP A 68 6.36 26.84 4.09
N ASP A 69 5.18 27.37 3.78
CA ASP A 69 4.57 27.19 2.46
C ASP A 69 5.39 27.83 1.33
N LEU A 70 6.08 28.94 1.60
CA LEU A 70 6.89 29.61 0.58
C LEU A 70 8.01 28.72 0.05
N LYS A 71 8.48 27.77 0.88
CA LYS A 71 9.50 26.80 0.51
C LYS A 71 8.97 25.66 -0.35
N TYR A 72 7.72 25.24 -0.15
CA TYR A 72 7.19 24.01 -0.76
C TYR A 72 6.14 24.24 -1.85
N LYS A 73 5.50 25.41 -1.90
CA LYS A 73 4.39 25.71 -2.84
C LYS A 73 4.73 25.43 -4.30
N ASP A 74 5.93 25.79 -4.75
CA ASP A 74 6.31 25.62 -6.17
C ASP A 74 6.56 24.15 -6.49
N LEU A 75 7.16 23.41 -5.55
CA LEU A 75 7.37 21.97 -5.67
C LEU A 75 6.04 21.22 -5.74
N VAL A 76 5.12 21.58 -4.84
CA VAL A 76 3.78 21.00 -4.76
C VAL A 76 2.99 21.31 -6.04
N ALA A 77 2.99 22.57 -6.49
CA ALA A 77 2.32 22.97 -7.73
C ALA A 77 2.88 22.24 -8.95
N ALA A 78 4.20 22.10 -9.04
CA ALA A 78 4.89 21.41 -10.12
C ALA A 78 4.52 19.91 -10.21
N ASN A 79 4.15 19.28 -9.10
CA ASN A 79 3.82 17.86 -9.03
C ASN A 79 2.33 17.57 -8.74
N ARG A 80 1.45 18.57 -8.88
CA ARG A 80 0.02 18.42 -8.57
C ARG A 80 -0.63 17.28 -9.34
N SER A 81 -0.32 17.15 -10.63
CA SER A 81 -0.85 16.07 -11.48
C SER A 81 -0.53 14.69 -10.90
N ALA A 82 0.72 14.46 -10.46
CA ALA A 82 1.13 13.19 -9.89
C ALA A 82 0.31 12.83 -8.64
N VAL A 83 0.07 13.80 -7.75
CA VAL A 83 -0.73 13.60 -6.52
C VAL A 83 -2.21 13.36 -6.85
N GLU A 84 -2.77 14.07 -7.83
CA GLU A 84 -4.14 13.83 -8.29
C GLU A 84 -4.30 12.46 -8.97
N THR A 85 -3.27 12.02 -9.72
CA THR A 85 -3.21 10.69 -10.32
C THR A 85 -3.12 9.60 -9.26
N MET A 86 -2.33 9.81 -8.21
CA MET A 86 -2.30 8.95 -7.02
C MET A 86 -3.68 8.84 -6.39
N ALA A 87 -4.38 9.96 -6.20
CA ALA A 87 -5.72 9.98 -5.63
C ALA A 87 -6.75 9.19 -6.46
N ARG A 88 -6.61 9.18 -7.78
CA ARG A 88 -7.45 8.32 -8.63
C ARG A 88 -7.12 6.83 -8.45
N GLY A 89 -5.85 6.49 -8.22
CA GLY A 89 -5.41 5.12 -7.95
C GLY A 89 -6.10 4.50 -6.73
N THR A 90 -6.25 5.25 -5.64
CA THR A 90 -6.86 4.75 -4.39
C THR A 90 -8.36 4.46 -4.50
N THR A 91 -9.00 4.85 -5.61
CA THR A 91 -10.41 4.51 -5.89
C THR A 91 -10.56 3.14 -6.55
N ILE A 92 -9.45 2.49 -6.93
CA ILE A 92 -9.43 1.19 -7.57
C ILE A 92 -9.25 0.11 -6.50
N PRO A 93 -10.13 -0.90 -6.42
CA PRO A 93 -10.19 -1.82 -5.28
C PRO A 93 -9.06 -2.87 -5.22
N ASN A 94 -8.29 -3.01 -6.30
CA ASN A 94 -7.19 -3.97 -6.38
C ASN A 94 -5.89 -3.24 -6.70
N CYS A 95 -4.82 -3.56 -5.97
CA CYS A 95 -3.46 -3.12 -6.24
C CYS A 95 -2.55 -4.34 -6.32
N ASP A 96 -2.02 -4.59 -7.51
CA ASP A 96 -1.02 -5.63 -7.75
C ASP A 96 0.18 -5.00 -8.46
N TRP A 97 1.33 -4.96 -7.78
CA TRP A 97 2.56 -4.37 -8.33
C TRP A 97 3.24 -5.22 -9.40
N GLY A 98 2.79 -6.47 -9.61
CA GLY A 98 3.36 -7.38 -10.59
C GLY A 98 4.80 -7.78 -10.28
N VAL A 99 5.13 -7.94 -8.99
CA VAL A 99 6.47 -8.35 -8.54
C VAL A 99 6.76 -9.77 -9.00
N ASP A 100 7.80 -9.94 -9.82
CA ASP A 100 8.26 -11.26 -10.24
C ASP A 100 9.22 -11.87 -9.21
N TYR A 101 8.63 -12.60 -8.27
CA TYR A 101 9.38 -13.30 -7.21
C TYR A 101 10.37 -14.34 -7.74
N ALA A 102 10.19 -14.87 -8.95
CA ALA A 102 11.12 -15.84 -9.53
C ALA A 102 12.51 -15.23 -9.80
N LEU A 103 12.59 -13.90 -9.93
CA LEU A 103 13.86 -13.16 -10.04
C LEU A 103 14.63 -13.09 -8.71
N GLY A 104 14.04 -13.55 -7.60
CA GLY A 104 14.70 -13.61 -6.31
C GLY A 104 15.19 -12.23 -5.84
N PRO A 105 16.44 -12.11 -5.36
CA PRO A 105 17.03 -10.83 -4.97
C PRO A 105 17.13 -9.78 -6.08
N HIS A 106 16.89 -10.15 -7.34
CA HIS A 106 16.93 -9.24 -8.49
C HIS A 106 15.53 -8.73 -8.90
N ALA A 107 14.47 -9.13 -8.20
CA ALA A 107 13.13 -8.63 -8.46
C ALA A 107 13.09 -7.09 -8.32
N PRO A 108 12.58 -6.35 -9.32
CA PRO A 108 12.56 -4.90 -9.27
C PRO A 108 11.52 -4.41 -8.26
N VAL A 109 11.98 -3.73 -7.20
CA VAL A 109 11.13 -3.14 -6.15
C VAL A 109 11.17 -1.61 -6.14
N GLU A 110 11.51 -1.00 -7.28
CA GLU A 110 11.66 0.46 -7.40
C GLU A 110 10.36 1.25 -7.13
N TYR A 111 9.20 0.61 -7.29
CA TYR A 111 7.91 1.21 -6.95
C TYR A 111 7.87 1.68 -5.49
N VAL A 112 8.52 0.94 -4.58
CA VAL A 112 8.56 1.22 -3.15
C VAL A 112 9.29 2.54 -2.86
N ARG A 113 10.41 2.79 -3.57
CA ARG A 113 11.16 4.05 -3.44
C ARG A 113 10.37 5.23 -4.01
N LYS A 114 9.76 5.04 -5.19
CA LYS A 114 8.92 6.06 -5.83
C LYS A 114 7.69 6.39 -4.96
N ALA A 115 7.11 5.39 -4.30
CA ALA A 115 6.00 5.58 -3.38
C ALA A 115 6.36 6.44 -2.16
N LEU A 116 7.55 6.25 -1.57
CA LEU A 116 8.02 7.12 -0.48
C LEU A 116 8.06 8.59 -0.90
N THR A 117 8.61 8.87 -2.08
CA THR A 117 8.68 10.23 -2.62
C THR A 117 7.29 10.80 -2.86
N LEU A 118 6.42 10.06 -3.57
CA LEU A 118 5.07 10.50 -3.90
C LEU A 118 4.19 10.71 -2.65
N GLY A 119 4.24 9.81 -1.67
CA GLY A 119 3.44 9.95 -0.46
C GLY A 119 3.91 11.09 0.44
N ARG A 120 5.23 11.34 0.54
CA ARG A 120 5.74 12.53 1.23
C ARG A 120 5.32 13.83 0.53
N LEU A 121 5.32 13.83 -0.81
CA LEU A 121 4.82 14.95 -1.61
C LEU A 121 3.33 15.19 -1.34
N ASN A 122 2.54 14.13 -1.21
CA ASN A 122 1.13 14.23 -0.85
C ASN A 122 0.91 14.87 0.54
N VAL A 123 1.76 14.61 1.53
CA VAL A 123 1.69 15.30 2.82
C VAL A 123 2.01 16.79 2.69
N LEU A 124 3.05 17.16 1.95
CA LEU A 124 3.36 18.57 1.66
C LEU A 124 2.20 19.25 0.91
N TYR A 125 1.57 18.54 -0.03
CA TYR A 125 0.37 19.02 -0.72
C TYR A 125 -0.80 19.27 0.23
N ALA A 126 -1.05 18.37 1.17
CA ALA A 126 -2.08 18.58 2.19
C ALA A 126 -1.77 19.81 3.05
N PHE A 127 -0.52 20.01 3.46
CA PHE A 127 -0.13 21.17 4.27
C PHE A 127 -0.26 22.49 3.51
N HIS A 128 0.09 22.51 2.23
CA HIS A 128 -0.15 23.64 1.34
C HIS A 128 -1.64 24.00 1.26
N LEU A 129 -2.51 22.98 1.12
CA LEU A 129 -3.97 23.19 1.09
C LEU A 129 -4.49 23.75 2.42
N LEU A 130 -3.99 23.28 3.56
CA LEU A 130 -4.35 23.81 4.88
C LEU A 130 -3.96 25.30 5.01
N GLN A 131 -2.72 25.66 4.64
CA GLN A 131 -2.25 27.05 4.69
C GLN A 131 -3.08 27.99 3.81
N ASN A 132 -3.62 27.49 2.69
CA ASN A 132 -4.48 28.25 1.80
C ASN A 132 -5.97 28.21 2.20
N GLY A 133 -6.32 27.55 3.30
CA GLY A 133 -7.68 27.48 3.84
C GLY A 133 -8.58 26.42 3.21
N ASP A 134 -8.09 25.59 2.28
CA ASP A 134 -8.84 24.50 1.66
C ASP A 134 -8.75 23.21 2.49
N LYS A 135 -9.42 23.25 3.64
CA LYS A 135 -9.41 22.15 4.62
C LYS A 135 -10.02 20.86 4.08
N ASP A 136 -11.06 20.96 3.25
CA ASP A 136 -11.73 19.79 2.68
C ASP A 136 -10.80 19.04 1.73
N ALA A 137 -10.10 19.76 0.84
CA ALA A 137 -9.12 19.15 -0.03
C ALA A 137 -7.91 18.59 0.73
N ALA A 138 -7.45 19.29 1.77
CA ALA A 138 -6.32 18.81 2.59
C ALA A 138 -6.64 17.49 3.30
N VAL A 139 -7.81 17.41 3.93
CA VAL A 139 -8.32 16.22 4.60
C VAL A 139 -8.47 15.06 3.61
N HIS A 140 -9.00 15.33 2.42
CA HIS A 140 -9.09 14.34 1.36
C HIS A 140 -7.70 13.84 0.92
N ALA A 141 -6.72 14.73 0.75
CA ALA A 141 -5.35 14.36 0.39
C ALA A 141 -4.69 13.47 1.45
N LEU A 142 -4.88 13.75 2.74
CA LEU A 142 -4.39 12.89 3.83
C LEU A 142 -5.06 11.52 3.84
N ALA A 143 -6.39 11.48 3.65
CA ALA A 143 -7.15 10.23 3.53
C ALA A 143 -6.66 9.37 2.36
N VAL A 144 -6.46 9.98 1.19
CA VAL A 144 -5.87 9.33 0.01
C VAL A 144 -4.48 8.78 0.33
N GLY A 145 -3.63 9.57 0.96
CA GLY A 145 -2.26 9.16 1.29
C GLY A 145 -2.17 7.94 2.18
N VAL A 146 -3.13 7.79 3.11
CA VAL A 146 -3.29 6.57 3.91
C VAL A 146 -3.63 5.36 3.06
N LEU A 147 -4.63 5.47 2.18
CA LEU A 147 -5.05 4.37 1.30
C LEU A 147 -3.93 3.99 0.32
N PHE A 148 -3.22 4.98 -0.22
CA PHE A 148 -2.05 4.74 -1.05
C PHE A 148 -0.95 4.00 -0.28
N SER A 149 -0.66 4.41 0.96
CA SER A 149 0.35 3.74 1.79
C SER A 149 -0.01 2.28 2.06
N HIS A 150 -1.29 1.97 2.24
CA HIS A 150 -1.79 0.59 2.33
C HIS A 150 -1.52 -0.19 1.04
N ASP A 151 -1.88 0.38 -0.11
CA ASP A 151 -1.69 -0.25 -1.41
C ASP A 151 -0.21 -0.54 -1.76
N VAL A 152 0.73 0.25 -1.24
CA VAL A 152 2.18 0.02 -1.41
C VAL A 152 2.62 -1.32 -0.79
N ALA A 153 1.95 -1.80 0.26
CA ALA A 153 2.27 -3.09 0.86
C ALA A 153 1.69 -4.29 0.09
N ASN A 154 0.64 -4.09 -0.71
CA ASN A 154 -0.11 -5.18 -1.32
C ASN A 154 0.77 -6.04 -2.21
N GLY A 155 0.78 -7.36 -1.95
CA GLY A 155 1.54 -8.32 -2.75
C GLY A 155 3.06 -8.09 -2.74
N GLY A 156 3.61 -7.38 -1.75
CA GLY A 156 5.05 -7.18 -1.55
C GLY A 156 5.61 -8.01 -0.40
N THR A 157 6.95 -8.09 -0.30
CA THR A 157 7.62 -8.75 0.85
C THR A 157 7.64 -7.86 2.10
N LEU A 158 8.25 -8.35 3.18
CA LEU A 158 8.48 -7.56 4.39
C LEU A 158 9.16 -6.21 4.12
N PHE A 159 10.06 -6.12 3.13
CA PHE A 159 10.68 -4.86 2.76
C PHE A 159 9.64 -3.82 2.30
N ALA A 160 8.73 -4.20 1.40
CA ALA A 160 7.67 -3.33 0.92
C ALA A 160 6.72 -2.95 2.05
N THR A 161 6.35 -3.90 2.91
CA THR A 161 5.50 -3.65 4.10
C THR A 161 6.12 -2.68 5.08
N LEU A 162 7.43 -2.78 5.35
CA LEU A 162 8.11 -1.83 6.24
C LEU A 162 8.14 -0.41 5.66
N VAL A 163 8.32 -0.30 4.34
CA VAL A 163 8.26 1.00 3.67
C VAL A 163 6.84 1.57 3.70
N ALA A 164 5.84 0.76 3.36
CA ALA A 164 4.43 1.12 3.47
C ALA A 164 4.05 1.56 4.89
N LYS A 165 4.53 0.84 5.91
CA LYS A 165 4.36 1.20 7.33
C LYS A 165 4.94 2.57 7.63
N ASN A 166 6.18 2.85 7.20
CA ASN A 166 6.78 4.17 7.39
C ASN A 166 5.98 5.28 6.70
N LEU A 167 5.51 5.03 5.47
CA LEU A 167 4.70 5.99 4.72
C LEU A 167 3.33 6.22 5.37
N LEU A 168 2.71 5.15 5.89
CA LEU A 168 1.45 5.23 6.61
C LEU A 168 1.61 6.04 7.89
N VAL A 169 2.67 5.81 8.66
CA VAL A 169 3.00 6.61 9.85
C VAL A 169 3.23 8.09 9.49
N THR A 170 3.89 8.39 8.37
CA THR A 170 4.03 9.76 7.85
C THR A 170 2.66 10.42 7.61
N HIS A 171 1.70 9.71 7.03
CA HIS A 171 0.35 10.25 6.81
C HIS A 171 -0.48 10.36 8.10
N LEU A 172 -0.35 9.39 9.03
CA LEU A 172 -0.98 9.45 10.34
C LEU A 172 -0.53 10.70 11.12
N ARG A 173 0.78 10.98 11.13
CA ARG A 173 1.32 12.23 11.71
C ARG A 173 0.82 13.47 10.97
N GLY A 174 0.63 13.40 9.66
CA GLY A 174 0.01 14.48 8.88
C GLY A 174 -1.44 14.75 9.31
N MET A 175 -2.21 13.71 9.65
CA MET A 175 -3.55 13.86 10.23
C MET A 175 -3.50 14.48 11.62
N GLU A 176 -2.57 14.06 12.48
CA GLU A 176 -2.36 14.66 13.81
C GLU A 176 -2.01 16.14 13.70
N PHE A 177 -1.11 16.49 12.78
CA PHE A 177 -0.76 17.88 12.48
C PHE A 177 -2.00 18.69 12.08
N ALA A 178 -2.80 18.19 11.13
CA ALA A 178 -4.03 18.87 10.70
C ALA A 178 -5.03 19.06 11.84
N LEU A 179 -5.19 18.07 12.73
CA LEU A 179 -6.05 18.15 13.90
C LEU A 179 -5.55 19.15 14.96
N HIS A 180 -4.24 19.36 15.04
CA HIS A 180 -3.63 20.28 16.01
C HIS A 180 -3.66 21.73 15.53
N VAL A 181 -3.32 21.96 14.26
CA VAL A 181 -3.19 23.31 13.69
C VAL A 181 -4.53 23.88 13.21
N GLU A 182 -5.50 23.03 12.89
CA GLU A 182 -6.82 23.44 12.42
C GLU A 182 -7.94 22.84 13.26
N GLN A 183 -9.00 23.64 13.47
CA GLN A 183 -10.27 23.10 13.96
C GLN A 183 -10.99 22.41 12.79
N LEU A 184 -10.79 21.10 12.66
CA LEU A 184 -11.50 20.27 11.68
C LEU A 184 -12.96 20.07 12.11
N SER A 185 -13.88 20.19 11.16
CA SER A 185 -15.30 19.94 11.36
C SER A 185 -15.59 18.44 11.56
N ALA A 186 -16.79 18.11 12.04
CA ALA A 186 -17.21 16.71 12.17
C ALA A 186 -17.24 15.97 10.83
N SER A 187 -17.63 16.64 9.72
CA SER A 187 -17.61 16.03 8.39
C SER A 187 -16.19 15.76 7.90
N GLN A 188 -15.25 16.68 8.16
CA GLN A 188 -13.83 16.51 7.85
C GLN A 188 -13.21 15.35 8.62
N LYS A 189 -13.46 15.26 9.94
CA LYS A 189 -13.02 14.13 10.75
C LYS A 189 -13.58 12.80 10.22
N SER A 190 -14.84 12.78 9.80
CA SER A 190 -15.50 11.58 9.25
C SER A 190 -14.81 11.05 7.98
N VAL A 191 -14.28 11.93 7.12
CA VAL A 191 -13.49 11.53 5.95
C VAL A 191 -12.23 10.77 6.37
N LEU A 192 -11.48 11.28 7.35
CA LEU A 192 -10.28 10.61 7.88
C LEU A 192 -10.63 9.28 8.55
N GLN A 193 -11.68 9.25 9.37
CA GLN A 193 -12.18 8.02 10.01
C GLN A 193 -12.51 6.94 8.98
N LYS A 194 -13.21 7.29 7.89
CA LYS A 194 -13.57 6.38 6.81
C LYS A 194 -12.33 5.81 6.09
N ALA A 195 -11.27 6.60 5.93
CA ALA A 195 -10.03 6.09 5.37
C ALA A 195 -9.35 5.10 6.33
N LEU A 196 -9.25 5.46 7.62
CA LEU A 196 -8.63 4.58 8.63
C LEU A 196 -9.41 3.28 8.87
N SER A 197 -10.74 3.27 8.67
CA SER A 197 -11.55 2.06 8.82
C SER A 197 -11.29 1.04 7.70
N GLN A 198 -10.87 1.50 6.52
CA GLN A 198 -10.58 0.63 5.38
C GLN A 198 -9.30 -0.19 5.54
N LEU A 199 -8.39 0.23 6.44
CA LEU A 199 -7.12 -0.47 6.68
C LEU A 199 -7.28 -1.77 7.51
N GLY A 200 -8.44 -1.96 8.14
CA GLY A 200 -8.62 -3.05 9.10
C GLY A 200 -7.86 -2.83 10.43
N PRO A 201 -7.78 -3.86 11.29
CA PRO A 201 -7.19 -3.75 12.63
C PRO A 201 -5.66 -3.64 12.61
N ASP A 202 -5.00 -4.39 11.73
CA ASP A 202 -3.54 -4.48 11.66
C ASP A 202 -2.90 -3.49 10.65
N ALA A 203 -3.75 -2.74 9.95
CA ALA A 203 -3.44 -1.81 8.86
C ALA A 203 -2.71 -2.36 7.64
N LEU A 204 -1.90 -3.41 7.75
CA LEU A 204 -1.16 -4.05 6.66
C LEU A 204 -1.22 -5.56 6.85
N ASP A 205 -1.13 -6.32 5.76
CA ASP A 205 -1.08 -7.78 5.81
C ASP A 205 0.34 -8.30 6.08
N TRP A 206 0.74 -8.25 7.36
CA TRP A 206 2.06 -8.72 7.81
C TRP A 206 2.28 -10.21 7.58
N GLN A 207 1.22 -11.02 7.61
CA GLN A 207 1.33 -12.46 7.40
C GLN A 207 1.62 -12.76 5.93
N ALA A 208 0.89 -12.14 4.99
CA ALA A 208 1.16 -12.25 3.57
C ALA A 208 2.58 -11.75 3.21
N ALA A 209 3.02 -10.65 3.82
CA ALA A 209 4.36 -10.11 3.59
C ALA A 209 5.48 -11.08 4.01
N VAL A 210 5.32 -11.75 5.15
CA VAL A 210 6.23 -12.81 5.60
C VAL A 210 6.20 -14.00 4.64
N LYS A 211 5.00 -14.43 4.23
CA LYS A 211 4.87 -15.52 3.27
C LYS A 211 5.62 -15.22 1.97
N HIS A 212 5.42 -14.03 1.40
CA HIS A 212 6.12 -13.60 0.19
C HIS A 212 7.64 -13.50 0.39
N GLU A 213 8.11 -13.06 1.56
CA GLU A 213 9.55 -13.05 1.88
C GLU A 213 10.16 -14.46 1.79
N PHE A 214 9.43 -15.50 2.20
CA PHE A 214 9.89 -16.89 2.13
C PHE A 214 9.64 -17.57 0.78
N GLU A 215 8.84 -16.98 -0.10
CA GLU A 215 8.64 -17.43 -1.49
C GLU A 215 9.81 -16.99 -2.40
N VAL A 216 10.59 -15.98 -2.00
CA VAL A 216 11.78 -15.51 -2.73
C VAL A 216 12.80 -16.65 -2.85
N PRO A 217 13.16 -17.10 -4.07
CA PRO A 217 14.13 -18.16 -4.25
C PRO A 217 15.51 -17.79 -3.71
N VAL A 218 16.06 -18.64 -2.85
CA VAL A 218 17.43 -18.51 -2.35
C VAL A 218 18.33 -19.51 -3.07
N SER A 219 19.32 -19.00 -3.81
CA SER A 219 20.25 -19.83 -4.58
C SER A 219 21.29 -20.48 -3.68
N GLY A 220 21.71 -21.71 -4.01
CA GLY A 220 22.84 -22.36 -3.36
C GLY A 220 22.55 -22.99 -1.99
N LEU A 221 21.27 -23.19 -1.64
CA LEU A 221 20.90 -23.93 -0.44
C LEU A 221 21.11 -25.44 -0.63
N ASP A 222 21.73 -26.08 0.36
CA ASP A 222 21.73 -27.54 0.44
C ASP A 222 20.37 -28.09 0.93
N THR A 223 20.21 -29.42 0.92
CA THR A 223 18.95 -30.07 1.34
C THR A 223 18.59 -29.75 2.80
N LYS A 224 19.58 -29.60 3.69
CA LYS A 224 19.35 -29.32 5.11
C LYS A 224 18.86 -27.88 5.30
N ALA A 225 19.48 -26.92 4.63
CA ALA A 225 19.10 -25.51 4.65
C ALA A 225 17.72 -25.30 4.02
N SER A 226 17.43 -26.00 2.91
CA SER A 226 16.11 -25.95 2.28
C SER A 226 15.00 -26.48 3.20
N ALA A 227 15.23 -27.62 3.87
CA ALA A 227 14.28 -28.18 4.83
C ALA A 227 14.10 -27.28 6.07
N ALA A 228 15.19 -26.70 6.58
CA ALA A 228 15.14 -25.75 7.70
C ALA A 228 14.35 -24.49 7.33
N LEU A 229 14.58 -23.92 6.15
CA LEU A 229 13.86 -22.74 5.66
C LEU A 229 12.35 -22.99 5.57
N ALA A 230 11.92 -24.12 5.02
CA ALA A 230 10.51 -24.48 4.93
C ALA A 230 9.84 -24.62 6.31
N GLN A 231 10.54 -25.23 7.28
CA GLN A 231 10.04 -25.34 8.66
C GLN A 231 9.96 -23.98 9.35
N ILE A 232 10.95 -23.12 9.15
CA ILE A 232 10.98 -21.77 9.70
C ILE A 232 9.85 -20.92 9.12
N ALA A 233 9.65 -20.95 7.79
CA ALA A 233 8.57 -20.22 7.12
C ALA A 233 7.20 -20.55 7.72
N SER A 234 6.88 -21.84 7.84
CA SER A 234 5.62 -22.30 8.45
C SER A 234 5.46 -21.86 9.90
N ALA A 235 6.53 -21.93 10.70
CA ALA A 235 6.51 -21.47 12.09
C ALA A 235 6.37 -19.94 12.20
N TYR A 236 6.93 -19.20 11.23
CA TYR A 236 6.83 -17.75 11.16
C TYR A 236 5.41 -17.28 10.87
N GLU A 237 4.75 -17.86 9.87
CA GLU A 237 3.36 -17.53 9.55
C GLU A 237 2.43 -17.82 10.74
N SER A 238 2.67 -18.93 11.43
CA SER A 238 1.88 -19.33 12.60
C SER A 238 2.00 -18.35 13.78
N MET A 239 3.13 -17.65 13.90
CA MET A 239 3.40 -16.70 14.99
C MET A 239 2.38 -15.55 15.05
N PHE A 240 1.83 -15.11 13.91
CA PHE A 240 0.83 -14.04 13.90
C PHE A 240 -0.50 -14.45 14.55
N ASN A 241 -0.79 -15.75 14.58
CA ASN A 241 -2.00 -16.30 15.16
C ASN A 241 -1.77 -16.83 16.59
N ASP A 242 -0.53 -17.15 16.94
CA ASP A 242 -0.13 -17.63 18.26
C ASP A 242 1.17 -16.94 18.75
N PRO A 243 1.05 -15.88 19.57
CA PRO A 243 2.22 -15.17 20.11
C PRO A 243 3.15 -16.06 20.94
N SER A 244 2.66 -17.18 21.51
CA SER A 244 3.48 -18.12 22.26
C SER A 244 4.49 -18.87 21.38
N ALA A 245 4.26 -18.89 20.07
CA ALA A 245 5.15 -19.52 19.09
C ALA A 245 6.48 -18.76 18.89
N LEU A 246 6.59 -17.49 19.30
CA LEU A 246 7.79 -16.67 19.11
C LEU A 246 9.05 -17.34 19.67
N SER A 247 9.01 -17.81 20.91
CA SER A 247 10.17 -18.45 21.58
C SER A 247 10.57 -19.76 20.91
N ARG A 248 9.63 -20.47 20.28
CA ARG A 248 9.92 -21.66 19.48
C ARG A 248 10.59 -21.28 18.16
N LEU A 249 10.03 -20.30 17.45
CA LEU A 249 10.56 -19.79 16.20
C LEU A 249 11.98 -19.25 16.35
N GLN A 250 12.25 -18.47 17.39
CA GLN A 250 13.60 -17.95 17.66
C GLN A 250 14.63 -19.07 17.87
N ARG A 251 14.26 -20.16 18.55
CA ARG A 251 15.13 -21.34 18.71
C ARG A 251 15.35 -22.08 17.39
N MET A 252 14.33 -22.17 16.54
CA MET A 252 14.47 -22.75 15.19
C MET A 252 15.44 -21.92 14.34
N ILE A 253 15.30 -20.59 14.36
CA ILE A 253 16.21 -19.68 13.63
C ILE A 253 17.65 -19.80 14.17
N ALA A 254 17.83 -19.80 15.49
CA ALA A 254 19.15 -19.89 16.10
C ALA A 254 19.88 -21.22 15.83
N SER A 255 19.14 -22.29 15.52
CA SER A 255 19.69 -23.60 15.16
C SER A 255 19.78 -23.84 13.66
N ALA A 256 19.31 -22.89 12.84
CA ALA A 256 19.32 -22.98 11.40
C ALA A 256 20.75 -22.82 10.83
N PRO A 257 21.01 -23.34 9.61
CA PRO A 257 22.27 -23.08 8.92
C PRO A 257 22.53 -21.57 8.76
N GLN A 258 23.76 -21.12 9.04
CA GLN A 258 24.15 -19.70 8.99
C GLN A 258 24.03 -19.06 7.59
N THR A 259 23.91 -19.88 6.54
CA THR A 259 23.66 -19.42 5.17
C THR A 259 22.24 -18.86 4.98
N LEU A 260 21.32 -19.15 5.89
CA LEU A 260 19.97 -18.60 5.86
C LEU A 260 19.93 -17.22 6.52
N SER A 261 19.50 -16.22 5.77
CA SER A 261 19.16 -14.90 6.30
C SER A 261 17.65 -14.90 6.61
N ILE A 262 17.29 -14.88 7.88
CA ILE A 262 15.89 -14.93 8.33
C ILE A 262 15.55 -13.62 9.04
N PRO A 263 14.48 -12.91 8.64
CA PRO A 263 14.04 -11.70 9.32
C PRO A 263 13.80 -11.93 10.82
N ASN A 264 14.22 -11.00 11.68
CA ASN A 264 14.03 -11.16 13.12
C ASN A 264 12.53 -11.11 13.50
N PRO A 265 11.92 -12.20 13.99
CA PRO A 265 10.47 -12.26 14.26
C PRO A 265 10.01 -11.31 15.36
N GLN A 266 10.84 -11.09 16.38
CA GLN A 266 10.54 -10.12 17.43
C GLN A 266 10.51 -8.70 16.87
N ARG A 267 11.41 -8.38 15.93
CA ARG A 267 11.41 -7.06 15.28
C ARG A 267 10.16 -6.88 14.42
N VAL A 268 9.78 -7.88 13.63
CA VAL A 268 8.57 -7.81 12.80
C VAL A 268 7.31 -7.60 13.65
N LEU A 269 7.16 -8.33 14.76
CA LEU A 269 6.06 -8.11 15.70
C LEU A 269 6.08 -6.70 16.33
N ALA A 270 7.26 -6.19 16.67
CA ALA A 270 7.40 -4.85 17.22
C ALA A 270 6.99 -3.75 16.20
N GLU A 271 7.36 -3.90 14.92
CA GLU A 271 6.97 -2.98 13.85
C GLU A 271 5.46 -3.02 13.58
N LYS A 272 4.85 -4.22 13.65
CA LYS A 272 3.39 -4.39 13.60
C LYS A 272 2.71 -3.67 14.76
N GLN A 273 3.17 -3.91 16.00
CA GLN A 273 2.57 -3.31 17.18
C GLN A 273 2.71 -1.77 17.19
N ASP A 274 3.88 -1.23 16.82
CA ASP A 274 4.08 0.23 16.70
C ASP A 274 3.08 0.86 15.72
N LEU A 275 2.79 0.19 14.59
CA LEU A 275 1.78 0.69 13.66
C LEU A 275 0.37 0.64 14.26
N VAL A 276 -0.01 -0.46 14.91
CA VAL A 276 -1.32 -0.62 15.56
C VAL A 276 -1.54 0.43 16.64
N ASP A 277 -0.51 0.71 17.44
CA ASP A 277 -0.58 1.70 18.52
C ASP A 277 -0.79 3.11 17.94
N ARG A 278 -0.02 3.48 16.91
CA ARG A 278 -0.17 4.77 16.21
C ARG A 278 -1.54 4.91 15.56
N LEU A 279 -2.03 3.87 14.91
CA LEU A 279 -3.35 3.86 14.30
C LEU A 279 -4.45 4.04 15.36
N SER A 280 -4.32 3.38 16.50
CA SER A 280 -5.26 3.50 17.62
C SER A 280 -5.26 4.91 18.22
N GLN A 281 -4.07 5.52 18.35
CA GLN A 281 -3.92 6.91 18.78
C GLN A 281 -4.63 7.88 17.83
N VAL A 282 -4.40 7.80 16.52
CA VAL A 282 -5.07 8.72 15.58
C VAL A 282 -6.58 8.48 15.53
N ARG A 283 -7.03 7.22 15.61
CA ARG A 283 -8.46 6.89 15.70
C ARG A 283 -9.12 7.53 16.92
N SER A 284 -8.44 7.59 18.08
CA SER A 284 -9.01 8.23 19.27
C SER A 284 -9.08 9.75 19.16
N LEU A 285 -8.11 10.39 18.51
CA LEU A 285 -8.13 11.85 18.25
C LEU A 285 -9.26 12.28 17.29
N LEU A 286 -9.74 11.35 16.46
CA LEU A 286 -10.81 11.60 15.51
C LEU A 286 -12.21 11.37 16.07
N GLN A 287 -12.36 10.75 17.24
CA GLN A 287 -13.65 10.58 17.93
C GLN A 287 -14.17 11.92 18.47
#